data_AF-X1DBU4-F1
#
_entry.id   AF-X1DBU4-F1
#
_cell.length_a   1.000
_cell.length_b   1.000
_cell.length_c   1.000
_cell.angle_alpha   90.00
_cell.angle_beta   90.00
_cell.angle_gamma   90.00
#
_symmetry.space_group_name_H-M   'P 1'
#
loop_
_entity.id
_entity.type
_entity.pdbx_description
1 polymer ?
#
loop_
_entity_poly.entity_id
_entity_poly.type
_entity_poly.pdbx_seq_one_letter_code
_entity_poly.pdbx_strand_id
1 'polypeptide(L)'
;VGIFNTYLGLILPMIAFSIPSATLFFRNFYMNVPTEMIESARVDGCGIPGIYRRIILPLSGITFAVSVMINFTWIWNSFLWGLVLTQGPAVQPVMVAVNNLHGTYVAMWNVQMAGSLMAALPMVVIYAYFGKYITRGVLAQRK
;
A
#
# COMPACT_ATOMS: atom_id res chain seq x y z
N VAL A 1 5.03 -1.55 28.78
CA VAL A 1 4.50 -0.78 27.63
C VAL A 1 3.37 -1.59 27.01
N GLY A 2 2.11 -1.22 27.30
CA GLY A 2 0.90 -2.00 26.97
C GLY A 2 0.41 -1.86 25.52
N ILE A 3 1.32 -1.91 24.55
CA ILE A 3 1.01 -1.74 23.11
C ILE A 3 0.96 -3.11 22.39
N PHE A 4 1.47 -4.18 23.03
CA PHE A 4 1.31 -5.55 22.54
C PHE A 4 -0.17 -5.95 22.47
N ASN A 5 -0.53 -6.72 21.45
CA ASN A 5 -1.90 -7.15 21.19
C ASN A 5 -2.91 -6.01 20.96
N THR A 6 -2.47 -4.92 20.32
CA THR A 6 -3.34 -3.80 19.91
C THR A 6 -3.16 -3.50 18.42
N TYR A 7 -4.18 -2.91 17.78
CA TYR A 7 -4.06 -2.44 16.40
C TYR A 7 -2.90 -1.44 16.24
N LEU A 8 -2.70 -0.57 17.24
CA LEU A 8 -1.63 0.43 17.23
C LEU A 8 -0.24 -0.24 17.24
N GLY A 9 -0.08 -1.32 18.01
CA GLY A 9 1.15 -2.13 18.02
C GLY A 9 1.51 -2.77 16.70
N LEU A 10 0.52 -3.05 15.84
CA LEU A 10 0.73 -3.53 14.48
C LEU A 10 0.96 -2.40 13.47
N ILE A 11 0.19 -1.31 13.58
CA ILE A 11 0.22 -0.22 12.63
C ILE A 11 1.57 0.52 12.67
N LEU A 12 2.13 0.77 13.85
CA LEU A 12 3.39 1.50 13.99
C LEU A 12 4.57 0.87 13.21
N PRO A 13 4.92 -0.41 13.40
CA PRO A 13 6.00 -1.03 12.63
C PRO A 13 5.66 -1.03 11.14
N MET A 14 4.41 -1.33 10.77
CA MET A 14 3.99 -1.31 9.36
C MET A 14 4.21 0.05 8.70
N ILE A 15 3.89 1.15 9.38
CA ILE A 15 4.16 2.52 8.90
C ILE A 15 5.67 2.76 8.79
N ALA A 16 6.44 2.38 9.82
CA ALA A 16 7.89 2.58 9.84
C ALA A 16 8.58 1.91 8.64
N PHE A 17 8.14 0.71 8.24
CA PHE A 17 8.67 0.02 7.06
C PHE A 17 8.09 0.54 5.73
N SER A 18 6.88 1.12 5.73
CA SER A 18 6.22 1.63 4.52
C SER A 18 6.68 3.04 4.12
N ILE A 19 7.17 3.87 5.05
CA ILE A 19 7.62 5.23 4.74
C ILE A 19 8.83 5.24 3.78
N PRO A 20 9.91 4.45 4.01
CA PRO A 20 11.05 4.44 3.10
C PRO A 20 10.68 3.97 1.70
N SER A 21 9.85 2.93 1.57
CA SER A 21 9.41 2.40 0.28
C SER A 21 8.60 3.46 -0.49
N ALA A 22 7.63 4.10 0.16
CA ALA A 22 6.85 5.18 -0.43
C ALA A 22 7.75 6.35 -0.88
N THR A 23 8.69 6.77 -0.01
CA THR A 23 9.62 7.86 -0.31
C THR A 23 10.45 7.56 -1.57
N LEU A 24 10.92 6.32 -1.73
CA LEU A 24 11.65 5.90 -2.92
C LEU A 24 10.77 5.94 -4.18
N PHE A 25 9.51 5.50 -4.12
CA PHE A 25 8.61 5.59 -5.27
C PHE A 25 8.37 7.03 -5.71
N PHE A 26 8.08 7.93 -4.76
CA PHE A 26 7.89 9.34 -5.05
C PHE A 26 9.17 10.01 -5.56
N ARG A 27 10.32 9.71 -4.96
CA ARG A 27 11.60 10.23 -5.42
C ARG A 27 11.89 9.81 -6.86
N ASN A 28 11.75 8.53 -7.18
CA ASN A 28 11.97 8.03 -8.54
C ASN A 28 11.02 8.71 -9.53
N PHE A 29 9.77 8.92 -9.17
CA PHE A 29 8.83 9.65 -10.01
C PHE A 29 9.26 11.11 -10.23
N TYR A 30 9.59 11.85 -9.17
CA TYR A 30 9.97 13.25 -9.27
C TYR A 30 11.27 13.49 -10.04
N MET A 31 12.21 12.54 -9.97
CA MET A 31 13.43 12.59 -10.78
C MET A 31 13.17 12.49 -12.29
N ASN A 32 12.02 11.94 -12.70
CA ASN A 32 11.61 11.84 -14.09
C ASN A 32 10.77 13.04 -14.57
N VAL A 33 10.43 13.99 -13.69
CA VAL A 33 9.67 15.18 -14.07
C VAL A 33 10.63 16.17 -14.76
N PRO A 34 10.33 16.65 -15.99
CA PRO A 34 11.18 17.61 -16.68
C PRO A 34 11.34 18.91 -15.89
N THR A 35 12.58 19.37 -15.74
CA THR A 35 12.89 20.63 -15.03
C THR A 35 12.31 21.86 -15.72
N GLU A 36 12.16 21.83 -17.05
CA GLU A 36 11.55 22.90 -17.85
C GLU A 36 10.14 23.27 -17.36
N MET A 37 9.35 22.28 -16.92
CA MET A 37 7.99 22.49 -16.39
C MET A 37 8.01 23.27 -15.06
N ILE A 38 9.06 23.10 -14.27
CA ILE A 38 9.24 23.80 -13.00
C ILE A 38 9.74 25.22 -13.26
N GLU A 39 10.62 25.39 -14.24
CA GLU A 39 11.15 26.69 -14.66
C GLU A 39 10.07 27.57 -15.27
N SER A 40 9.21 27.02 -16.16
CA SER A 40 8.08 27.77 -16.73
C SER A 40 7.12 28.26 -15.66
N ALA A 41 6.77 27.40 -14.69
CA ALA A 41 5.91 27.78 -13.58
C ALA A 41 6.54 28.86 -12.68
N ARG A 42 7.88 28.88 -12.56
CA ARG A 42 8.60 29.92 -11.83
C ARG A 42 8.61 31.25 -12.60
N VAL A 43 8.73 31.21 -13.93
CA VAL A 43 8.59 32.40 -14.81
C VAL A 43 7.18 32.98 -14.69
N ASP A 44 6.15 32.14 -14.56
CA ASP A 44 4.76 32.54 -14.29
C ASP A 44 4.52 33.07 -12.85
N GLY A 45 5.58 33.26 -12.06
CA GLY A 45 5.51 33.82 -10.71
C GLY A 45 5.00 32.85 -9.63
N CYS A 46 4.87 31.55 -9.91
CA CYS A 46 4.50 30.59 -8.88
C CYS A 46 5.68 30.30 -7.94
N GLY A 47 5.45 30.50 -6.63
CA GLY A 47 6.36 30.04 -5.59
C GLY A 47 6.39 28.52 -5.46
N ILE A 48 7.43 27.97 -4.83
CA ILE A 48 7.65 26.53 -4.58
C ILE A 48 6.40 25.79 -4.05
N PRO A 49 5.68 26.26 -3.00
CA PRO A 49 4.48 25.58 -2.52
C PRO A 49 3.33 25.59 -3.54
N GLY A 50 3.26 26.62 -4.39
CA GLY A 50 2.31 26.72 -5.50
C GLY A 50 2.61 25.69 -6.59
N ILE A 51 3.87 25.57 -7.01
CA ILE A 51 4.33 24.57 -7.98
C ILE A 51 4.03 23.16 -7.46
N TYR A 52 4.38 22.88 -6.19
CA TYR A 52 4.13 21.56 -5.61
C TYR A 52 2.63 21.20 -5.63
N ARG A 53 1.77 22.08 -5.15
CA ARG A 53 0.34 21.77 -4.98
C ARG A 53 -0.45 21.76 -6.30
N ARG A 54 -0.08 22.61 -7.26
CA ARG A 54 -0.82 22.78 -8.53
C ARG A 54 -0.29 21.91 -9.67
N ILE A 55 0.99 21.56 -9.66
CA ILE A 55 1.63 20.84 -10.76
C ILE A 55 2.08 19.46 -10.31
N ILE A 56 2.96 19.41 -9.31
CA ILE A 56 3.61 18.15 -8.90
C ILE A 56 2.62 17.17 -8.26
N LEU A 57 1.78 17.65 -7.33
CA LEU A 57 0.81 16.83 -6.60
C LEU A 57 -0.22 16.15 -7.52
N PRO A 58 -0.89 16.83 -8.46
CA PRO A 58 -1.81 16.16 -9.37
C PRO A 58 -1.10 15.20 -10.33
N LEU A 59 0.12 15.52 -10.77
CA LEU A 59 0.92 14.63 -11.62
C LEU A 59 1.28 13.32 -10.89
N SER A 60 1.52 13.40 -9.58
CA SER A 60 1.81 12.26 -8.71
C SER A 60 0.67 11.26 -8.52
N GLY A 61 -0.54 11.50 -9.06
CA GLY A 61 -1.70 10.62 -8.85
C GLY A 61 -1.43 9.15 -9.22
N ILE A 62 -0.66 8.91 -10.29
CA ILE A 62 -0.27 7.56 -10.72
C ILE A 62 0.68 6.93 -9.69
N THR A 63 1.66 7.69 -9.20
CA THR A 63 2.62 7.24 -8.18
C THR A 63 1.95 6.94 -6.85
N PHE A 64 0.93 7.73 -6.47
CA PHE A 64 0.07 7.41 -5.32
C PHE A 64 -0.61 6.05 -5.49
N ALA A 65 -1.24 5.81 -6.65
CA ALA A 65 -1.90 4.54 -6.94
C ALA A 65 -0.92 3.35 -6.82
N VAL A 66 0.27 3.44 -7.43
CA VAL A 66 1.29 2.39 -7.38
C VAL A 66 1.81 2.17 -5.96
N SER A 67 2.15 3.25 -5.25
CA SER A 67 2.68 3.17 -3.88
C SER A 67 1.65 2.56 -2.92
N VAL A 68 0.39 2.96 -3.00
CA VAL A 68 -0.70 2.40 -2.18
C VAL A 68 -0.90 0.92 -2.50
N MET A 69 -0.93 0.54 -3.78
CA MET A 69 -1.13 -0.85 -4.19
C MET A 69 -0.02 -1.77 -3.66
N ILE A 70 1.25 -1.34 -3.78
CA ILE A 70 2.40 -2.12 -3.31
C ILE A 70 2.44 -2.21 -1.78
N ASN A 71 2.26 -1.08 -1.08
CA ASN A 71 2.28 -1.07 0.39
C ASN A 71 1.11 -1.87 0.98
N PHE A 72 -0.09 -1.72 0.42
CA PHE A 72 -1.25 -2.53 0.82
C PHE A 72 -0.94 -4.02 0.65
N THR A 73 -0.34 -4.39 -0.49
CA THR A 73 0.01 -5.79 -0.77
C THR A 73 0.95 -6.36 0.29
N TRP A 74 1.96 -5.59 0.67
CA TRP A 74 2.92 -5.97 1.72
C TRP A 74 2.28 -6.09 3.09
N ILE A 75 1.49 -5.11 3.49
CA ILE A 75 0.81 -5.06 4.78
C ILE A 75 -0.20 -6.20 4.92
N TRP A 76 -1.00 -6.42 3.87
CA TRP A 76 -2.04 -7.46 3.85
C TRP A 76 -1.44 -8.88 3.93
N ASN A 77 -0.30 -9.12 3.26
CA ASN A 77 0.42 -10.40 3.33
C ASN A 77 1.32 -10.55 4.57
N SER A 78 1.31 -9.59 5.49
CA SER A 78 2.26 -9.57 6.60
C SER A 78 1.91 -10.60 7.68
N PHE A 79 2.41 -11.82 7.50
CA PHE A 79 2.19 -12.92 8.44
C PHE A 79 3.04 -12.77 9.72
N LEU A 80 4.35 -12.56 9.56
CA LEU A 80 5.29 -12.56 10.70
C LEU A 80 4.98 -11.46 11.72
N TRP A 81 4.67 -10.24 11.27
CA TRP A 81 4.31 -9.15 12.17
C TRP A 81 3.03 -9.44 12.95
N GLY A 82 2.03 -10.05 12.29
CA GLY A 82 0.82 -10.52 12.95
C GLY A 82 1.11 -11.60 13.99
N LEU A 83 1.90 -12.60 13.64
CA LEU A 83 2.21 -13.73 14.51
C LEU A 83 2.95 -13.32 15.78
N VAL A 84 3.90 -12.38 15.67
CA VAL A 84 4.78 -11.98 16.79
C VAL A 84 4.12 -10.94 17.70
N LEU A 85 3.30 -10.03 17.16
CA LEU A 85 2.78 -8.88 17.90
C LEU A 85 1.35 -9.03 18.41
N THR A 86 0.64 -10.09 18.00
CA THR A 86 -0.74 -10.35 18.43
C THR A 86 -0.86 -11.60 19.30
N GLN A 87 -1.83 -11.57 20.21
CA GLN A 87 -2.16 -12.68 21.11
C GLN A 87 -3.69 -12.87 21.12
N GLY A 88 -4.13 -14.02 20.59
CA GLY A 88 -5.56 -14.31 20.45
C GLY A 88 -6.22 -13.63 19.22
N PRO A 89 -7.52 -13.87 19.01
CA PRO A 89 -8.19 -13.56 17.74
C PRO A 89 -8.63 -12.10 17.56
N ALA A 90 -8.62 -11.28 18.62
CA ALA A 90 -9.26 -9.95 18.58
C ALA A 90 -8.61 -8.96 17.60
N VAL A 91 -7.29 -9.00 17.46
CA VAL A 91 -6.51 -8.08 16.60
C VAL A 91 -5.68 -8.84 15.55
N GLN A 92 -5.97 -10.13 15.37
CA GLN A 92 -5.14 -11.00 14.55
C GLN A 92 -5.33 -10.71 13.06
N PRO A 93 -4.23 -10.53 12.29
CA PRO A 93 -4.33 -10.34 10.85
C PRO A 93 -4.89 -11.58 10.14
N VAL A 94 -5.57 -11.35 9.01
CA VAL A 94 -6.23 -12.40 8.22
C VAL A 94 -5.28 -13.55 7.84
N MET A 95 -4.03 -13.23 7.50
CA MET A 95 -3.03 -14.25 7.12
C MET A 95 -2.71 -15.20 8.28
N VAL A 96 -2.69 -14.69 9.51
CA VAL A 96 -2.47 -15.52 10.70
C VAL A 96 -3.73 -16.31 11.04
N ALA A 97 -4.91 -15.69 10.93
CA ALA A 97 -6.18 -16.36 11.16
C ALA A 97 -6.42 -17.54 10.19
N VAL A 98 -6.13 -17.36 8.89
CA VAL A 98 -6.22 -18.43 7.89
C VAL A 98 -5.23 -19.55 8.18
N ASN A 99 -4.01 -19.23 8.63
CA ASN A 99 -3.04 -20.24 9.05
C ASN A 99 -3.51 -21.02 10.28
N ASN A 100 -4.23 -20.38 11.21
CA ASN A 100 -4.77 -21.05 12.39
C ASN A 100 -5.94 -22.01 12.09
N LEU A 101 -6.52 -21.96 10.87
CA LEU A 101 -7.51 -22.93 10.42
C LEU A 101 -6.89 -24.31 10.13
N HIS A 102 -5.56 -24.42 10.10
CA HIS A 102 -4.86 -25.69 10.14
C HIS A 102 -5.11 -26.35 11.49
N GLY A 103 -6.13 -27.20 11.58
CA GLY A 103 -6.47 -27.92 12.80
C GLY A 103 -5.29 -28.75 13.32
N THR A 104 -5.09 -28.77 14.64
CA THR A 104 -3.99 -29.51 15.28
C THR A 104 -4.15 -31.03 15.19
N TYR A 105 -5.38 -31.53 15.05
CA TYR A 105 -5.69 -32.97 15.06
C TYR A 105 -6.38 -33.48 13.79
N VAL A 106 -7.17 -32.65 13.11
CA VAL A 106 -7.81 -32.98 11.83
C VAL A 106 -7.77 -31.73 10.93
N ALA A 107 -7.12 -31.85 9.77
CA ALA A 107 -7.04 -30.76 8.81
C ALA A 107 -8.35 -30.66 8.01
N MET A 108 -9.12 -29.60 8.26
CA MET A 108 -10.30 -29.25 7.46
C MET A 108 -9.89 -28.41 6.25
N TRP A 109 -9.33 -29.06 5.23
CA TRP A 109 -8.84 -28.41 4.02
C TRP A 109 -9.90 -27.55 3.32
N ASN A 110 -11.15 -27.99 3.32
CA ASN A 110 -12.29 -27.25 2.78
C ASN A 110 -12.47 -25.87 3.45
N VAL A 111 -12.35 -25.81 4.78
CA VAL A 111 -12.51 -24.56 5.55
C VAL A 111 -11.32 -23.64 5.31
N GLN A 112 -10.10 -24.18 5.27
CA GLN A 112 -8.90 -23.39 4.99
C GLN A 112 -8.89 -22.81 3.57
N MET A 113 -9.31 -23.60 2.57
CA MET A 113 -9.42 -23.13 1.18
C MET A 113 -10.46 -22.02 1.06
N ALA A 114 -11.61 -22.17 1.73
CA ALA A 114 -12.62 -21.11 1.78
C ALA A 114 -12.08 -19.84 2.46
N GLY A 115 -11.37 -19.97 3.58
CA GLY A 115 -10.73 -18.84 4.28
C GLY A 115 -9.68 -18.14 3.42
N SER A 116 -8.85 -18.90 2.70
CA SER A 116 -7.86 -18.38 1.77
C SER A 116 -8.49 -17.60 0.62
N LEU A 117 -9.61 -18.11 0.07
CA LEU A 117 -10.37 -17.41 -0.97
C LEU A 117 -10.91 -16.07 -0.45
N MET A 118 -11.49 -16.05 0.75
CA MET A 118 -11.98 -14.82 1.38
C MET A 118 -10.84 -13.83 1.66
N ALA A 119 -9.67 -14.31 2.07
CA ALA A 119 -8.49 -13.48 2.31
C ALA A 119 -7.92 -12.88 1.01
N ALA A 120 -8.11 -13.54 -0.13
CA ALA A 120 -7.66 -13.04 -1.44
C ALA A 120 -8.60 -11.97 -2.03
N LEU A 121 -9.89 -11.96 -1.67
CA LEU A 121 -10.88 -11.04 -2.25
C LEU A 121 -10.49 -9.55 -2.12
N PRO A 122 -10.08 -9.02 -0.95
CA PRO A 122 -9.75 -7.61 -0.81
C PRO A 122 -8.60 -7.17 -1.72
N MET A 123 -7.62 -8.06 -1.93
CA MET A 123 -6.51 -7.82 -2.85
C MET A 123 -7.02 -7.71 -4.28
N VAL A 124 -7.85 -8.65 -4.74
CA VAL A 124 -8.42 -8.61 -6.10
C VAL A 124 -9.20 -7.31 -6.33
N VAL A 125 -9.99 -6.88 -5.35
CA VAL A 125 -10.76 -5.61 -5.42
C VAL A 125 -9.84 -4.41 -5.57
N ILE A 126 -8.77 -4.33 -4.78
CA ILE A 126 -7.80 -3.22 -4.83
C ILE A 126 -7.07 -3.20 -6.17
N TYR A 127 -6.58 -4.35 -6.65
CA TYR A 127 -5.93 -4.43 -7.96
C TYR A 127 -6.89 -4.07 -9.10
N ALA A 128 -8.15 -4.50 -9.05
CA ALA A 128 -9.16 -4.14 -10.06
C ALA A 128 -9.49 -2.64 -10.04
N TYR A 129 -9.54 -2.01 -8.86
CA TYR A 129 -9.78 -0.59 -8.71
C TYR A 129 -8.59 0.24 -9.21
N PHE A 130 -7.38 -0.04 -8.72
CA PHE A 130 -6.17 0.72 -9.07
C PHE A 130 -5.63 0.41 -10.48
N GLY A 131 -5.89 -0.79 -11.03
CA GLY A 131 -5.53 -1.14 -12.40
C GLY A 131 -6.11 -0.19 -13.46
N LYS A 132 -7.28 0.38 -13.20
CA LYS A 132 -7.89 1.42 -14.07
C LYS A 132 -7.11 2.74 -14.06
N TYR A 133 -6.44 3.08 -12.96
CA TYR A 133 -5.63 4.29 -12.86
C TYR A 133 -4.28 4.11 -13.56
N ILE A 134 -3.67 2.93 -13.44
CA ILE A 134 -2.41 2.60 -14.11
C ILE A 134 -2.58 2.61 -15.64
N THR A 135 -3.64 1.99 -16.15
CA THR A 135 -3.94 1.98 -17.60
C THR A 135 -4.18 3.38 -18.15
N ARG A 136 -4.90 4.26 -17.44
CA ARG A 136 -5.07 5.66 -17.82
C ARG A 136 -3.75 6.45 -17.80
N GLY A 137 -2.89 6.18 -16.82
CA GLY A 137 -1.58 6.84 -16.71
C GLY A 137 -0.62 6.51 -17.85
N VAL A 138 -0.55 5.24 -18.26
CA VAL A 138 0.28 4.80 -19.39
C VAL A 138 -0.25 5.34 -20.72
N LEU A 139 -1.57 5.43 -20.88
CA LEU A 139 -2.18 6.00 -22.09
C LEU A 139 -1.97 7.51 -22.22
N ALA A 140 -1.83 8.24 -21.10
CA ALA A 140 -1.54 9.67 -21.12
C ALA A 140 -0.10 9.99 -21.55
N GLN A 141 0.86 9.08 -21.35
CA GLN A 141 2.25 9.23 -21.81
C GLN A 141 2.45 8.92 -23.30
N ARG A 142 1.41 8.41 -23.99
CA ARG A 142 1.46 8.03 -25.42
C ARG A 142 0.90 9.09 -26.38
N LYS A 143 0.58 10.29 -25.90
CA LYS A 143 0.21 11.46 -26.71
C LYS A 143 1.21 12.57 -26.48
#